data_AF-A0A6M3LC87-F1
#
_entry.id   AF-A0A6M3LC87-F1
#
_cell.length_a   1.000
_cell.length_b   1.000
_cell.length_c   1.000
_cell.angle_alpha   90.00
_cell.angle_beta   90.00
_cell.angle_gamma   90.00
#
_symmetry.space_group_name_H-M   'P 1'
#
loop_
_entity.id
_entity.type
_entity.pdbx_description
1 polymer ?
#
loop_
_entity_poly.entity_id
_entity_poly.type
_entity_poly.pdbx_seq_one_letter_code
_entity_poly.pdbx_strand_id
1 'polypeptide(L)'
;MIIDYKNKEELAPKFGRAFPKENRIEIRKDLPQCVINFLIIHEKYHLTDRTKFWFWREIKANYFGAKNHPFGFLFCCVLSLSFSRLKFYLNRILINH
;
A
#
# COMPACT_ATOMS: atom_id res chain seq x y z
N MET A 1 -6.33 16.17 -4.44
CA MET A 1 -6.06 14.80 -3.98
C MET A 1 -6.24 14.77 -2.47
N ILE A 2 -7.09 13.87 -1.98
CA ILE A 2 -7.46 13.74 -0.56
C ILE A 2 -6.68 12.57 0.07
N ILE A 3 -6.16 12.77 1.28
CA ILE A 3 -5.54 11.70 2.09
C ILE A 3 -6.43 11.51 3.32
N ASP A 4 -7.04 10.33 3.44
CA ASP A 4 -7.88 9.96 4.57
C ASP A 4 -7.15 8.96 5.47
N TYR A 5 -7.14 9.23 6.78
CA TYR A 5 -6.41 8.46 7.77
C TYR A 5 -7.38 7.54 8.52
N LYS A 6 -7.34 6.25 8.21
CA LYS A 6 -8.25 5.23 8.74
C LYS A 6 -7.67 4.49 9.94
N ASN A 7 -8.55 4.04 10.84
CA ASN A 7 -8.15 3.09 11.88
C ASN A 7 -7.82 1.72 11.27
N LYS A 8 -7.19 0.85 12.05
CA LYS A 8 -6.82 -0.50 11.62
C LYS A 8 -8.04 -1.32 11.24
N GLU A 9 -9.12 -1.20 11.98
CA GLU A 9 -10.36 -1.97 11.85
C GLU A 9 -11.05 -1.74 10.51
N GLU A 10 -10.88 -0.55 9.94
CA GLU A 10 -11.51 -0.14 8.68
C GLU A 10 -10.74 -0.61 7.44
N LEU A 11 -9.42 -0.76 7.54
CA LEU A 11 -8.54 -0.97 6.37
C LEU A 11 -7.75 -2.29 6.41
N ALA A 12 -7.62 -2.92 7.57
CA ALA A 12 -6.92 -4.20 7.67
C ALA A 12 -7.53 -5.26 6.75
N PRO A 13 -6.72 -6.11 6.11
CA PRO A 13 -5.27 -6.28 6.29
C PRO A 13 -4.40 -5.30 5.48
N LYS A 14 -5.01 -4.40 4.70
CA LYS A 14 -4.27 -3.40 3.89
C LYS A 14 -3.65 -2.33 4.79
N PHE A 15 -2.62 -1.68 4.27
CA PHE A 15 -1.96 -0.54 4.92
C PHE A 15 -2.34 0.79 4.26
N GLY A 16 -2.61 0.75 2.96
CA GLY A 16 -3.19 1.84 2.20
C GLY A 16 -4.16 1.31 1.14
N ARG A 17 -4.90 2.24 0.53
CA ARG A 17 -5.75 1.99 -0.64
C ARG A 17 -5.92 3.26 -1.46
N ALA A 18 -5.70 3.18 -2.76
CA ALA A 18 -6.00 4.25 -3.71
C ALA A 18 -7.38 4.12 -4.36
N PHE A 19 -8.05 5.25 -4.57
CA PHE A 19 -9.31 5.41 -5.31
C PHE A 19 -9.09 6.39 -6.47
N PRO A 20 -8.61 5.91 -7.64
CA PRO A 20 -8.23 6.80 -8.75
C PRO A 20 -9.37 7.69 -9.26
N LYS A 21 -10.60 7.17 -9.32
CA LYS A 21 -11.79 7.93 -9.77
C LYS A 21 -12.13 9.09 -8.85
N GLU A 22 -11.84 8.96 -7.56
CA GLU A 22 -12.12 9.96 -6.52
C GLU A 22 -10.91 10.84 -6.23
N ASN A 23 -9.76 10.58 -6.88
CA ASN A 23 -8.48 11.22 -6.59
C ASN A 23 -8.17 11.22 -5.06
N ARG A 24 -8.45 10.09 -4.41
CA ARG A 24 -8.37 9.89 -2.96
C ARG A 24 -7.46 8.70 -2.64
N ILE A 25 -6.74 8.79 -1.53
CA ILE A 25 -6.06 7.65 -0.91
C ILE A 25 -6.50 7.52 0.55
N GLU A 26 -6.53 6.28 1.03
CA GLU A 26 -6.73 5.93 2.44
C GLU A 26 -5.43 5.33 2.98
N ILE A 27 -5.02 5.74 4.17
CA ILE A 27 -3.80 5.27 4.85
C ILE A 27 -4.14 4.91 6.29
N ARG A 28 -3.61 3.78 6.77
CA ARG A 28 -3.73 3.42 8.19
C ARG A 28 -2.92 4.36 9.06
N LYS A 29 -3.57 4.96 10.07
CA LYS A 29 -2.95 5.92 10.98
C LYS A 29 -2.18 5.30 12.14
N ASP A 30 -2.36 4.01 12.40
CA ASP A 30 -1.66 3.27 13.47
C ASP A 30 -0.23 2.84 13.09
N LEU A 31 0.21 3.14 11.87
CA LEU A 31 1.53 2.77 11.36
C LEU A 31 2.61 3.80 11.77
N PRO A 32 3.89 3.38 11.87
CA PRO A 32 4.98 4.32 12.10
C PRO A 32 5.02 5.43 11.04
N GLN A 33 5.37 6.66 11.42
CA GLN A 33 5.36 7.80 10.50
C GLN A 33 6.23 7.59 9.25
N CYS A 34 7.37 6.91 9.37
CA CYS A 34 8.21 6.56 8.22
C CYS A 34 7.48 5.66 7.21
N VAL A 35 6.66 4.72 7.69
CA VAL A 35 5.83 3.83 6.88
C VAL A 35 4.68 4.60 6.25
N ILE A 36 4.03 5.49 7.00
CA ILE A 36 2.98 6.38 6.48
C ILE A 36 3.51 7.21 5.31
N ASN A 37 4.67 7.85 5.46
CA ASN A 37 5.27 8.66 4.39
C ASN A 37 5.55 7.82 3.13
N PHE A 38 6.09 6.62 3.30
CA PHE A 38 6.27 5.66 2.20
C PHE A 38 4.93 5.31 1.52
N LEU A 39 3.92 4.94 2.29
CA LEU A 39 2.60 4.54 1.77
C LEU A 39 1.89 5.68 1.05
N ILE A 40 2.01 6.92 1.54
CA ILE A 40 1.44 8.08 0.85
C ILE A 40 2.03 8.20 -0.56
N ILE A 41 3.34 8.06 -0.73
CA ILE A 41 3.97 8.11 -2.05
C ILE A 41 3.56 6.90 -2.91
N HIS A 42 3.53 5.70 -2.33
CA HIS A 42 3.09 4.49 -3.00
C HIS A 42 1.64 4.60 -3.53
N GLU A 43 0.68 4.99 -2.67
CA GLU A 43 -0.74 5.08 -3.04
C GLU A 43 -1.00 6.24 -4.01
N LYS A 44 -0.25 7.35 -3.89
CA LYS A 44 -0.28 8.43 -4.89
C LYS A 44 0.12 7.94 -6.27
N TYR A 45 1.15 7.10 -6.35
CA TYR A 45 1.60 6.54 -7.62
C TYR A 45 0.48 5.76 -8.32
N HIS A 46 -0.31 5.00 -7.55
CA HIS A 46 -1.47 4.25 -8.07
C HIS A 46 -2.58 5.12 -8.68
N LEU A 47 -2.67 6.41 -8.30
CA LEU A 47 -3.63 7.34 -8.91
C LEU A 47 -3.27 7.69 -10.35
N THR A 48 -1.98 7.67 -10.68
CA THR A 48 -1.46 8.08 -12.00
C THR A 48 -1.04 6.92 -12.90
N ASP A 49 -0.75 5.75 -12.33
CA ASP A 49 -0.26 4.60 -13.09
C ASP A 49 -1.36 3.97 -13.95
N ARG A 50 -1.07 3.84 -15.26
CA ARG A 50 -1.98 3.27 -16.27
C ARG A 50 -1.65 1.80 -16.60
N THR A 51 -0.70 1.19 -15.90
CA THR A 51 -0.29 -0.20 -16.13
C THR A 51 -1.47 -1.14 -15.89
N LYS A 52 -1.81 -2.00 -16.85
CA LYS A 52 -2.98 -2.91 -16.76
C LYS A 52 -2.74 -4.09 -15.80
N PHE A 53 -1.53 -4.64 -15.77
CA PHE A 53 -1.20 -5.81 -14.96
C PHE A 53 -0.93 -5.42 -13.52
N TRP A 54 -1.77 -5.91 -12.60
CA TRP A 54 -1.76 -5.49 -11.19
C TRP A 54 -0.39 -5.67 -10.53
N PHE A 55 0.32 -6.76 -10.82
CA PHE A 55 1.62 -7.06 -10.24
C PHE A 55 2.68 -6.01 -10.62
N TRP A 56 2.70 -5.58 -11.89
CA TRP A 56 3.60 -4.52 -12.35
C TRP A 56 3.24 -3.17 -11.73
N ARG A 57 1.96 -2.89 -11.47
CA ARG A 57 1.54 -1.68 -10.75
C ARG A 57 2.15 -1.63 -9.34
N GLU A 58 2.05 -2.73 -8.60
CA GLU A 58 2.58 -2.83 -7.24
C GLU A 58 4.11 -2.70 -7.23
N ILE A 59 4.82 -3.33 -8.17
CA ILE A 59 6.28 -3.19 -8.28
C ILE A 59 6.67 -1.73 -8.51
N LYS A 60 6.02 -1.04 -9.46
CA LYS A 60 6.34 0.35 -9.78
C LYS A 60 6.02 1.29 -8.60
N ALA A 61 4.88 1.10 -7.94
CA ALA A 61 4.50 1.88 -6.77
C ALA A 61 5.46 1.67 -5.59
N ASN A 62 5.86 0.42 -5.32
CA ASN A 62 6.87 0.10 -4.31
C ASN A 62 8.23 0.71 -4.65
N TYR A 63 8.68 0.59 -5.89
CA TYR A 63 9.94 1.18 -6.34
C TYR A 63 9.94 2.71 -6.17
N PHE A 64 8.87 3.37 -6.63
CA PHE A 64 8.75 4.82 -6.52
C PHE A 64 8.68 5.27 -5.06
N GLY A 65 7.92 4.57 -4.21
CA GLY A 65 7.88 4.80 -2.77
C GLY A 65 9.24 4.59 -2.10
N ALA A 66 9.93 3.49 -2.40
CA ALA A 66 11.22 3.14 -1.80
C ALA A 66 12.34 4.12 -2.20
N LYS A 67 12.32 4.64 -3.43
CA LYS A 67 13.27 5.67 -3.88
C LYS A 67 13.18 6.95 -3.04
N ASN A 68 11.98 7.31 -2.59
CA ASN A 68 11.75 8.52 -1.78
C ASN A 68 11.87 8.25 -0.27
N HIS A 69 11.43 7.08 0.20
CA HIS A 69 11.38 6.70 1.61
C HIS A 69 11.88 5.26 1.83
N PRO A 70 13.20 5.01 1.69
CA PRO A 70 13.77 3.66 1.72
C PRO A 70 13.59 2.97 3.08
N PHE A 71 13.76 3.69 4.19
CA PHE A 71 13.51 3.14 5.52
C PHE A 71 12.03 2.81 5.75
N GLY A 72 11.13 3.70 5.29
CA GLY A 72 9.68 3.44 5.34
C GLY A 72 9.28 2.17 4.60
N PHE A 73 9.90 1.92 3.44
CA PHE A 73 9.74 0.67 2.69
C PHE A 73 10.24 -0.55 3.48
N LEU A 74 11.44 -0.50 4.06
CA LEU A 74 11.98 -1.62 4.85
C LEU A 74 11.09 -1.97 6.04
N PHE A 75 10.65 -0.98 6.82
CA PHE A 75 9.70 -1.20 7.91
C PHE A 75 8.36 -1.74 7.39
N CYS A 76 7.87 -1.25 6.25
CA CYS A 76 6.65 -1.76 5.62
C CYS A 76 6.79 -3.25 5.24
N CYS A 77 7.94 -3.68 4.73
CA CYS A 77 8.24 -5.09 4.45
C CYS A 77 8.16 -5.93 5.72
N VAL A 78 8.80 -5.50 6.81
CA VAL A 78 8.75 -6.21 8.11
C VAL A 78 7.31 -6.33 8.61
N LEU A 79 6.54 -5.24 8.59
CA LEU A 79 5.13 -5.26 9.00
C LEU A 79 4.25 -6.14 8.08
N SER A 80 4.64 -6.28 6.81
CA SER A 80 3.94 -7.13 5.84
C SER A 80 4.11 -8.62 6.10
N LEU A 81 5.11 -9.03 6.90
CA LEU A 81 5.32 -10.42 7.33
C LEU A 81 4.34 -10.86 8.44
N SER A 82 3.43 -9.99 8.88
CA SER A 82 2.38 -10.38 9.82
C SER A 82 1.50 -11.51 9.26
N PHE A 83 1.14 -12.47 10.12
CA PHE A 83 0.36 -13.66 9.74
C PHE A 83 -0.94 -13.31 8.99
N SER A 84 -1.65 -12.27 9.44
CA SER A 84 -2.87 -11.78 8.79
C SER A 84 -2.64 -11.35 7.33
N ARG A 85 -1.48 -10.73 7.04
CA ARG A 85 -1.15 -10.29 5.68
C ARG A 85 -0.61 -11.41 4.83
N LEU A 86 0.21 -12.29 5.40
CA LEU A 86 0.66 -13.50 4.69
C LEU A 86 -0.54 -14.35 4.26
N LYS A 87 -1.51 -14.59 5.14
CA LYS A 87 -2.75 -15.30 4.80
C LYS A 87 -3.54 -14.58 3.69
N PHE A 88 -3.64 -13.24 3.76
CA PHE A 88 -4.30 -12.45 2.72
C PHE A 88 -3.60 -12.57 1.35
N TYR A 89 -2.26 -12.51 1.32
CA TYR A 89 -1.49 -12.64 0.08
C TYR A 89 -1.57 -14.07 -0.48
N LEU A 90 -1.48 -15.09 0.37
CA LEU A 90 -1.65 -16.49 -0.04
C LEU A 90 -3.02 -16.71 -0.67
N ASN A 91 -4.10 -16.21 -0.04
CA ASN A 91 -5.44 -16.27 -0.63
C ASN A 91 -5.52 -15.56 -1.99
N ARG A 92 -4.86 -14.41 -2.15
CA ARG A 92 -4.86 -13.67 -3.42
C ARG A 92 -4.14 -14.44 -4.53
N ILE A 93 -3.10 -15.21 -4.21
CA ILE A 93 -2.36 -16.02 -5.18
C ILE A 93 -3.15 -17.30 -5.51
N LEU A 94 -3.71 -17.97 -4.50
CA LEU A 94 -4.44 -19.23 -4.66
C LEU A 94 -5.81 -19.07 -5.34
N ILE A 95 -6.48 -17.93 -5.19
CA ILE A 95 -7.83 -17.70 -5.75
C ILE A 95 -7.78 -17.06 -7.16
N ASN A 96 -6.66 -16.41 -7.54
CA ASN A 96 -6.51 -15.81 -8.88
C ASN A 96 -5.72 -16.71 -9.86
N HIS A 97 -5.66 -18.02 -9.58
CA HIS A 97 -5.20 -19.06 -10.49
C HIS A 97 -6.33 -20.03 -10.81
#